data_AF-A0A953XEY7-F1
#
_entry.id   AF-A0A953XEY7-F1
#
_cell.length_a   1.000
_cell.length_b   1.000
_cell.length_c   1.000
_cell.angle_alpha   90.00
_cell.angle_beta   90.00
_cell.angle_gamma   90.00
#
_symmetry.space_group_name_H-M   'P 1'
#
loop_
_entity.id
_entity.type
_entity.pdbx_description
1 polymer ?
#
loop_
_entity_poly.entity_id
_entity_poly.type
_entity_poly.pdbx_seq_one_letter_code
_entity_poly.pdbx_strand_id
1 'polypeptide(L)'
;MSYRVRKLPLTTTRDANSRGRTLARLSRRRGKLPKSAFTNFQVMARRLSRHPFKLDPDTEGELLERLRFVSKARRYHDALRTLTRGEGFAVVVPVLKGVAAPRLDEVLRLLAGLELARQLRNRRVGKVVTMVWPCVDIGEWDDTGISAIMQRNGELDDIGFRGGDVDRYLQMLRGTLPGTGFSSLLMDQISREADEDPDIFKARLLMRWFDDEAVTWLAPTEEGNFETNLRVWFRRIPMVACVGTGSPTGGIPPGEPVPFPGVSATIIEGKVEGWLDKFGLQPEEVLAGEVRPETASRRHLPEDVPAVVNAAKEQVLGAVLRLEMGLEELGFKPESEVKKALTNIDIGFDKLRQRAGGEASREVDTNAKQLAKMFQYLLPDGRPQQEVMSLLHYLDFYGPDFLDGLRDVLQFDDVRHQAVYLAEE
;
A
#
# COMPACT_ATOMS: atom_id res chain seq x y z
N MET A 1 15.69 -5.26 10.02
CA MET A 1 14.21 -5.21 9.93
C MET A 1 13.75 -6.51 9.31
N SER A 2 12.79 -7.21 9.91
CA SER A 2 12.27 -8.46 9.34
C SER A 2 10.89 -8.22 8.71
N TYR A 3 10.65 -8.86 7.58
CA TYR A 3 9.42 -8.70 6.79
C TYR A 3 8.73 -10.06 6.67
N ARG A 4 7.41 -10.10 6.81
CA ARG A 4 6.62 -11.33 6.59
C ARG A 4 5.50 -11.05 5.58
N VAL A 5 5.28 -11.97 4.65
CA VAL A 5 4.13 -11.89 3.74
C VAL A 5 3.05 -12.86 4.17
N ARG A 6 1.84 -12.34 4.27
CA ARG A 6 0.62 -13.13 4.30
C ARG A 6 -0.17 -12.90 3.03
N LYS A 7 -0.65 -13.99 2.45
CA LYS A 7 -1.49 -13.92 1.26
C LYS A 7 -2.93 -13.80 1.66
N LEU A 8 -3.64 -12.88 1.03
CA LEU A 8 -5.05 -12.70 1.27
C LEU A 8 -5.83 -13.63 0.32
N PRO A 9 -6.57 -14.65 0.83
CA PRO A 9 -7.56 -15.34 0.03
C PRO A 9 -8.67 -14.33 -0.28
N LEU A 10 -8.77 -13.90 -1.53
CA LEU A 10 -9.81 -12.95 -1.90
C LEU A 10 -11.13 -13.72 -1.98
N THR A 11 -11.99 -13.52 -1.00
CA THR A 11 -13.36 -14.03 -0.99
C THR A 11 -14.10 -13.42 -2.18
N THR A 12 -14.83 -14.25 -2.93
CA THR A 12 -15.74 -13.76 -3.96
C THR A 12 -16.95 -13.15 -3.26
N THR A 13 -16.88 -11.89 -2.85
CA THR A 13 -18.08 -11.17 -2.38
C THR A 13 -19.04 -11.05 -3.56
N ARG A 14 -20.22 -11.66 -3.41
CA ARG A 14 -21.23 -11.83 -4.47
C ARG A 14 -22.22 -10.66 -4.51
N ASP A 15 -21.90 -9.53 -3.88
CA ASP A 15 -22.82 -8.42 -3.73
C ASP A 15 -22.56 -7.30 -4.76
N ALA A 16 -23.52 -7.14 -5.67
CA ALA A 16 -23.41 -6.27 -6.84
C ALA A 16 -23.74 -4.79 -6.57
N ASN A 17 -24.18 -4.42 -5.37
CA ASN A 17 -24.90 -3.16 -5.15
C ASN A 17 -24.34 -2.19 -4.09
N SER A 18 -23.10 -2.33 -3.63
CA SER A 18 -22.52 -1.33 -2.72
C SER A 18 -21.12 -0.91 -3.14
N ARG A 19 -20.64 0.19 -2.56
CA ARG A 19 -19.36 0.88 -2.77
C ARG A 19 -18.09 0.00 -2.65
N GLY A 20 -18.21 -1.32 -2.50
CA GLY A 20 -17.14 -2.32 -2.53
C GLY A 20 -16.52 -2.59 -3.92
N ARG A 21 -16.23 -1.54 -4.70
CA ARG A 21 -15.51 -1.66 -5.97
C ARG A 21 -14.00 -1.88 -5.78
N THR A 22 -13.48 -1.49 -4.63
CA THR A 22 -12.05 -1.40 -4.35
C THR A 22 -11.35 -2.75 -4.36
N LEU A 23 -11.82 -3.73 -3.56
CA LEU A 23 -11.25 -5.07 -3.57
C LEU A 23 -11.77 -5.99 -4.68
N ALA A 24 -13.01 -5.80 -5.16
CA ALA A 24 -13.52 -6.57 -6.31
C ALA A 24 -12.70 -6.32 -7.59
N ARG A 25 -11.97 -5.19 -7.68
CA ARG A 25 -10.96 -4.94 -8.72
C ARG A 25 -9.64 -5.67 -8.45
N LEU A 26 -9.16 -5.65 -7.22
CA LEU A 26 -7.90 -6.29 -6.82
C LEU A 26 -7.99 -7.83 -6.80
N SER A 27 -9.19 -8.39 -6.59
CA SER A 27 -9.45 -9.83 -6.44
C SER A 27 -9.73 -10.63 -7.70
N ARG A 28 -10.02 -9.99 -8.84
CA ARG A 28 -10.43 -10.70 -10.05
C ARG A 28 -9.32 -11.50 -10.74
N ARG A 29 -8.13 -11.65 -10.14
CA ARG A 29 -6.99 -12.31 -10.78
C ARG A 29 -6.59 -13.60 -10.06
N ARG A 30 -6.45 -14.64 -10.89
CA ARG A 30 -6.27 -16.06 -10.57
C ARG A 30 -4.85 -16.40 -10.08
N GLY A 31 -4.71 -17.00 -8.90
CA GLY A 31 -3.62 -17.90 -8.49
C GLY A 31 -2.17 -17.51 -8.84
N LYS A 32 -1.26 -18.50 -8.84
CA LYS A 32 0.08 -18.30 -9.40
C LYS A 32 0.02 -18.26 -10.92
N LEU A 33 0.82 -17.41 -11.55
CA LEU A 33 1.00 -17.39 -12.99
C LEU A 33 1.49 -18.76 -13.45
N PRO A 34 0.81 -19.40 -14.42
CA PRO A 34 1.24 -20.70 -14.91
C PRO A 34 2.59 -20.55 -15.61
N LYS A 35 3.44 -21.58 -15.56
CA LYS A 35 4.72 -21.59 -16.29
C LYS A 35 4.56 -21.28 -17.78
N SER A 36 3.40 -21.62 -18.36
CA SER A 36 3.04 -21.29 -19.74
C SER A 36 2.94 -19.79 -20.02
N ALA A 37 2.65 -18.95 -19.02
CA ALA A 37 2.67 -17.48 -19.18
C ALA A 37 4.03 -16.99 -19.66
N PHE A 38 5.12 -17.63 -19.21
CA PHE A 38 6.49 -17.31 -19.66
C PHE A 38 6.77 -17.66 -21.12
N THR A 39 6.01 -18.60 -21.69
CA THR A 39 6.16 -19.00 -23.09
C THR A 39 5.78 -17.85 -24.03
N ASN A 40 4.75 -17.07 -23.68
CA ASN A 40 4.32 -15.93 -24.49
C ASN A 40 5.42 -14.86 -24.62
N PHE A 41 6.15 -14.57 -23.54
CA PHE A 41 7.28 -13.63 -23.59
C PHE A 41 8.44 -14.17 -24.44
N GLN A 42 8.75 -15.48 -24.35
CA GLN A 42 9.79 -16.09 -25.19
C GLN A 42 9.42 -16.08 -26.68
N VAL A 43 8.16 -16.38 -27.01
CA VAL A 43 7.65 -16.32 -28.38
C VAL A 43 7.65 -14.87 -28.89
N MET A 44 7.24 -13.91 -28.06
CA MET A 44 7.31 -12.49 -28.39
C MET A 44 8.75 -12.06 -28.67
N ALA A 45 9.69 -12.37 -27.79
CA ALA A 45 11.09 -12.05 -28.00
C ALA A 45 11.64 -12.64 -29.31
N ARG A 46 11.34 -13.91 -29.63
CA ARG A 46 11.72 -14.53 -30.91
C ARG A 46 11.10 -13.81 -32.11
N ARG A 47 9.85 -13.35 -31.99
CA ARG A 47 9.18 -12.56 -33.03
C ARG A 47 9.89 -11.22 -33.22
N LEU A 48 10.17 -10.52 -32.13
CA LEU A 48 10.85 -9.23 -32.14
C LEU A 48 12.28 -9.36 -32.69
N SER A 49 13.04 -10.42 -32.36
CA SER A 49 14.39 -10.65 -32.91
C SER A 49 14.44 -10.81 -34.43
N ARG A 50 13.32 -11.21 -35.06
CA ARG A 50 13.23 -11.35 -36.53
C ARG A 50 12.98 -10.02 -37.22
N HIS A 51 12.57 -9.00 -36.47
CA HIS A 51 12.30 -7.67 -36.98
C HIS A 51 13.40 -6.73 -36.49
N PRO A 52 14.25 -6.18 -37.39
CA PRO A 52 15.26 -5.23 -36.97
C PRO A 52 14.59 -3.95 -36.49
N PHE A 53 14.58 -3.73 -35.17
CA PHE A 53 14.28 -2.44 -34.58
C PHE A 53 15.54 -1.58 -34.75
N LYS A 54 15.46 -0.60 -35.64
CA LYS A 54 16.44 0.48 -35.69
C LYS A 54 15.69 1.76 -35.44
N LEU A 55 15.96 2.37 -34.29
CA LEU A 55 15.51 3.72 -34.05
C LEU A 55 16.19 4.63 -35.07
N ASP A 56 15.46 5.63 -35.55
CA ASP A 56 16.06 6.70 -36.31
C ASP A 56 17.12 7.42 -35.44
N PRO A 57 18.31 7.75 -35.99
CA PRO A 57 19.40 8.36 -35.21
C PRO A 57 19.01 9.66 -34.51
N ASP A 58 18.11 10.46 -35.08
CA ASP A 58 17.67 11.72 -34.46
C ASP A 58 16.80 11.43 -33.25
N THR A 59 15.90 10.44 -33.36
CA THR A 59 15.08 9.98 -32.23
C THR A 59 15.96 9.37 -31.12
N GLU A 60 17.01 8.62 -31.49
CA GLU A 60 17.95 8.06 -30.51
C GLU A 60 18.72 9.17 -29.81
N GLY A 61 19.17 10.18 -30.56
CA GLY A 61 19.82 11.37 -30.04
C GLY A 61 18.94 12.10 -29.04
N GLU A 62 17.68 12.37 -29.39
CA GLU A 62 16.71 13.04 -28.51
C GLU A 62 16.48 12.24 -27.21
N LEU A 63 16.28 10.93 -27.30
CA LEU A 63 16.07 10.09 -26.10
C LEU A 63 17.31 10.09 -25.20
N LEU A 64 18.51 9.99 -25.78
CA LEU A 64 19.76 10.03 -25.02
C LEU A 64 19.99 11.41 -24.40
N GLU A 65 19.64 12.48 -25.10
CA GLU A 65 19.72 13.85 -24.58
C GLU A 65 18.76 14.04 -23.40
N ARG A 66 17.49 13.65 -23.55
CA ARG A 66 16.51 13.67 -22.45
C ARG A 66 16.98 12.85 -21.24
N LEU A 67 17.56 11.67 -21.47
CA LEU A 67 18.11 10.83 -20.40
C LEU A 67 19.26 11.51 -19.65
N ARG A 68 20.04 12.42 -20.27
CA ARG A 68 21.10 13.17 -19.57
C ARG A 68 20.55 14.10 -18.50
N PHE A 69 19.34 14.61 -18.67
CA PHE A 69 18.67 15.42 -17.63
C PHE A 69 18.26 14.55 -16.44
N VAL A 70 17.91 13.29 -16.67
CA VAL A 70 17.57 12.36 -15.58
C VAL A 70 18.83 11.82 -14.90
N SER A 71 19.82 11.36 -15.65
CA SER A 71 21.03 10.81 -15.03
C SER A 71 22.26 10.89 -15.93
N LYS A 72 23.41 11.16 -15.31
CA LYS A 72 24.74 11.08 -15.92
C LYS A 72 25.36 9.70 -15.80
N ALA A 73 24.74 8.77 -15.08
CA ALA A 73 25.30 7.43 -14.87
C ALA A 73 25.28 6.64 -16.18
N ARG A 74 26.47 6.20 -16.60
CA ARG A 74 26.68 5.52 -17.89
C ARG A 74 25.78 4.30 -18.10
N ARG A 75 25.49 3.54 -17.04
CA ARG A 75 24.68 2.31 -17.10
C ARG A 75 23.29 2.54 -17.69
N TYR A 76 22.62 3.65 -17.36
CA TYR A 76 21.28 3.96 -17.90
C TYR A 76 21.35 4.30 -19.39
N HIS A 77 22.40 5.02 -19.81
CA HIS A 77 22.65 5.31 -21.24
C HIS A 77 22.95 4.05 -22.03
N ASP A 78 23.73 3.13 -21.47
CA ASP A 78 24.07 1.86 -22.11
C ASP A 78 22.85 0.92 -22.17
N ALA A 79 21.96 0.96 -21.17
CA ALA A 79 20.67 0.26 -21.20
C ALA A 79 19.74 0.80 -22.30
N LEU A 80 19.61 2.12 -22.43
CA LEU A 80 18.84 2.73 -23.53
C LEU A 80 19.44 2.38 -24.91
N ARG A 81 20.76 2.50 -25.07
CA ARG A 81 21.46 2.12 -26.32
C ARG A 81 21.26 0.66 -26.70
N THR A 82 21.22 -0.21 -25.71
CA THR A 82 20.93 -1.64 -25.93
C THR A 82 19.55 -1.82 -26.58
N LEU A 83 18.57 -1.01 -26.19
CA LEU A 83 17.22 -1.03 -26.77
C LEU A 83 17.18 -0.37 -28.16
N THR A 84 17.76 0.82 -28.33
CA THR A 84 17.70 1.59 -29.60
C THR A 84 18.43 0.88 -30.75
N ARG A 85 19.48 0.11 -30.43
CA ARG A 85 20.23 -0.72 -31.40
C ARG A 85 19.59 -2.07 -31.70
N GLY A 86 18.49 -2.41 -31.02
CA GLY A 86 17.84 -3.72 -31.15
C GLY A 86 18.66 -4.88 -30.56
N GLU A 87 19.60 -4.61 -29.65
CA GLU A 87 20.43 -5.63 -29.00
C GLU A 87 19.77 -6.28 -27.77
N GLY A 88 18.61 -5.76 -27.34
CA GLY A 88 17.86 -6.26 -26.20
C GLY A 88 16.36 -6.00 -26.30
N PHE A 89 15.65 -6.28 -25.23
CA PHE A 89 14.19 -6.12 -25.13
C PHE A 89 13.81 -5.28 -23.93
N ALA A 90 12.71 -4.53 -24.04
CA ALA A 90 12.17 -3.73 -22.96
C ALA A 90 11.01 -4.44 -22.23
N VAL A 91 11.06 -4.42 -20.90
CA VAL A 91 9.90 -4.58 -20.03
C VAL A 91 9.44 -3.18 -19.63
N VAL A 92 8.30 -2.75 -20.13
CA VAL A 92 7.80 -1.39 -19.93
C VAL A 92 7.06 -1.30 -18.60
N VAL A 93 7.42 -0.32 -17.78
CA VAL A 93 6.75 0.00 -16.51
C VAL A 93 6.14 1.40 -16.66
N PRO A 94 4.84 1.50 -16.94
CA PRO A 94 4.15 2.77 -16.95
C PRO A 94 4.11 3.34 -15.53
N VAL A 95 4.31 4.65 -15.40
CA VAL A 95 4.19 5.43 -14.16
C VAL A 95 3.34 6.67 -14.42
N LEU A 96 2.86 7.30 -13.35
CA LEU A 96 2.07 8.52 -13.44
C LEU A 96 2.92 9.67 -13.97
N LYS A 97 2.32 10.41 -14.89
CA LYS A 97 2.87 11.64 -15.46
C LYS A 97 2.49 12.84 -14.59
N GLY A 98 3.38 13.81 -14.46
CA GLY A 98 3.11 15.11 -13.85
C GLY A 98 3.06 15.13 -12.32
N VAL A 99 3.52 14.08 -11.63
CA VAL A 99 3.59 14.02 -10.15
C VAL A 99 4.95 13.46 -9.74
N ALA A 100 5.78 14.19 -8.99
CA ALA A 100 7.14 13.73 -8.69
C ALA A 100 7.21 12.61 -7.64
N ALA A 101 6.42 12.72 -6.58
CA ALA A 101 6.42 11.77 -5.47
C ALA A 101 5.84 10.41 -5.94
N PRO A 102 6.64 9.33 -5.97
CA PRO A 102 6.15 8.04 -6.46
C PRO A 102 5.19 7.41 -5.46
N ARG A 103 4.09 6.88 -5.96
CA ARG A 103 3.16 6.08 -5.18
C ARG A 103 3.62 4.64 -5.05
N LEU A 104 3.08 3.96 -4.05
CA LEU A 104 3.42 2.57 -3.80
C LEU A 104 3.00 1.65 -4.97
N ASP A 105 1.88 1.89 -5.65
CA ASP A 105 1.48 1.09 -6.83
C ASP A 105 2.46 1.22 -8.01
N GLU A 106 3.05 2.41 -8.21
CA GLU A 106 4.10 2.64 -9.21
C GLU A 106 5.37 1.87 -8.85
N VAL A 107 5.74 1.89 -7.57
CA VAL A 107 6.86 1.13 -7.01
C VAL A 107 6.66 -0.38 -7.15
N LEU A 108 5.46 -0.87 -6.83
CA LEU A 108 5.11 -2.29 -6.97
C LEU A 108 5.16 -2.74 -8.45
N ARG A 109 4.71 -1.89 -9.38
CA ARG A 109 4.87 -2.13 -10.83
C ARG A 109 6.33 -2.15 -11.26
N LEU A 110 7.16 -1.25 -10.74
CA LEU A 110 8.60 -1.22 -11.04
C LEU A 110 9.31 -2.47 -10.52
N LEU A 111 9.08 -2.86 -9.28
CA LEU A 111 9.60 -4.10 -8.71
C LEU A 111 9.16 -5.33 -9.54
N ALA A 112 7.90 -5.37 -9.96
CA ALA A 112 7.41 -6.43 -10.85
C ALA A 112 8.10 -6.44 -12.21
N GLY A 113 8.37 -5.26 -12.79
CA GLY A 113 9.11 -5.13 -14.05
C GLY A 113 10.57 -5.61 -13.92
N LEU A 114 11.26 -5.18 -12.86
CA LEU A 114 12.62 -5.61 -12.52
C LEU A 114 12.71 -7.13 -12.36
N GLU A 115 11.77 -7.71 -11.60
CA GLU A 115 11.72 -9.14 -11.39
C GLU A 115 11.42 -9.91 -12.69
N LEU A 116 10.47 -9.44 -13.49
CA LEU A 116 10.18 -10.05 -14.79
C LEU A 116 11.41 -10.01 -15.69
N ALA A 117 12.08 -8.86 -15.80
CA ALA A 117 13.29 -8.70 -16.59
C ALA A 117 14.38 -9.68 -16.14
N ARG A 118 14.60 -9.81 -14.82
CA ARG A 118 15.53 -10.79 -14.23
C ARG A 118 15.16 -12.23 -14.62
N GLN A 119 13.89 -12.61 -14.50
CA GLN A 119 13.42 -13.95 -14.86
C GLN A 119 13.58 -14.24 -16.36
N LEU A 120 13.33 -13.26 -17.24
CA LEU A 120 13.53 -13.41 -18.68
C LEU A 120 15.01 -13.56 -19.05
N ARG A 121 15.92 -12.79 -18.40
CA ARG A 121 17.37 -12.97 -18.55
C ARG A 121 17.81 -14.37 -18.13
N ASN A 122 17.35 -14.86 -16.96
CA ASN A 122 17.65 -16.21 -16.48
C ASN A 122 17.15 -17.31 -17.43
N ARG A 123 16.08 -17.03 -18.17
CA ARG A 123 15.52 -17.93 -19.21
C ARG A 123 16.16 -17.74 -20.59
N ARG A 124 17.28 -17.01 -20.67
CA ARG A 124 18.05 -16.75 -21.90
C ARG A 124 17.22 -16.10 -23.01
N VAL A 125 16.29 -15.22 -22.65
CA VAL A 125 15.50 -14.45 -23.63
C VAL A 125 16.38 -13.44 -24.38
N GLY A 126 17.43 -12.94 -23.74
CA GLY A 126 18.38 -11.97 -24.30
C GLY A 126 18.79 -10.94 -23.24
N LYS A 127 19.35 -9.81 -23.68
CA LYS A 127 19.48 -8.61 -22.84
C LYS A 127 18.06 -8.07 -22.60
N VAL A 128 17.62 -7.97 -21.36
CA VAL A 128 16.29 -7.43 -21.02
C VAL A 128 16.46 -6.27 -20.07
N VAL A 129 15.90 -5.12 -20.42
CA VAL A 129 15.96 -3.85 -19.71
C VAL A 129 14.55 -3.49 -19.23
N THR A 130 14.44 -3.04 -18.00
CA THR A 130 13.23 -2.42 -17.45
C THR A 130 13.19 -0.95 -17.83
N MET A 131 12.17 -0.53 -18.57
CA MET A 131 12.02 0.84 -19.05
C MET A 131 10.86 1.51 -18.32
N VAL A 132 11.18 2.47 -17.44
CA VAL A 132 10.19 3.27 -16.72
C VAL A 132 9.70 4.40 -17.63
N TRP A 133 8.39 4.61 -17.67
CA TRP A 133 7.77 5.51 -18.64
C TRP A 133 6.61 6.32 -18.02
N PRO A 134 6.72 7.65 -17.84
CA PRO A 134 5.65 8.51 -17.33
C PRO A 134 4.64 8.78 -18.44
N CYS A 135 3.61 7.95 -18.49
CA CYS A 135 2.68 7.93 -19.62
C CYS A 135 1.22 7.72 -19.21
N VAL A 136 0.95 7.62 -17.91
CA VAL A 136 -0.41 7.52 -17.38
C VAL A 136 -0.81 8.90 -16.88
N ASP A 137 -1.85 9.46 -17.48
CA ASP A 137 -2.39 10.75 -17.06
C ASP A 137 -3.26 10.60 -15.80
N ILE A 138 -3.34 11.67 -15.00
CA ILE A 138 -4.25 11.72 -13.87
C ILE A 138 -5.69 11.58 -14.37
N GLY A 139 -6.48 10.70 -13.76
CA GLY A 139 -7.83 10.36 -14.20
C GLY A 139 -7.90 9.15 -15.12
N GLU A 140 -6.80 8.79 -15.80
CA GLU A 140 -6.70 7.48 -16.45
C GLU A 140 -6.53 6.39 -15.38
N TRP A 141 -7.08 5.20 -15.62
CA TRP A 141 -7.07 4.08 -14.66
C TRP A 141 -7.71 4.40 -13.29
N ASP A 142 -8.62 5.37 -13.26
CA ASP A 142 -9.25 5.95 -12.05
C ASP A 142 -8.23 6.58 -11.09
N ASP A 143 -7.10 7.04 -11.62
CA ASP A 143 -6.07 7.72 -10.88
C ASP A 143 -6.53 9.10 -10.40
N THR A 144 -6.07 9.51 -9.22
CA THR A 144 -6.41 10.83 -8.67
C THR A 144 -5.23 11.77 -8.58
N GLY A 145 -4.04 11.29 -8.92
CA GLY A 145 -2.80 12.06 -8.82
C GLY A 145 -2.44 12.45 -7.38
N ILE A 146 -3.09 11.85 -6.39
CA ILE A 146 -2.77 12.02 -4.97
C ILE A 146 -1.59 11.12 -4.65
N SER A 147 -0.54 11.69 -4.08
CA SER A 147 0.56 10.94 -3.48
C SER A 147 0.71 11.46 -2.07
N ALA A 148 0.20 10.71 -1.09
CA ALA A 148 0.06 11.19 0.28
C ALA A 148 1.01 10.48 1.24
N ILE A 149 1.25 11.12 2.38
CA ILE A 149 1.85 10.48 3.55
C ILE A 149 0.85 10.48 4.70
N MET A 150 0.91 9.43 5.51
CA MET A 150 0.08 9.34 6.72
C MET A 150 0.81 9.99 7.89
N GLN A 151 0.16 10.96 8.50
CA GLN A 151 0.63 11.59 9.72
C GLN A 151 0.45 10.69 10.94
N ARG A 152 1.18 10.98 12.02
CA ARG A 152 1.06 10.22 13.29
C ARG A 152 -0.34 10.29 13.90
N ASN A 153 -1.06 11.38 13.65
CA ASN A 153 -2.45 11.55 14.09
C ASN A 153 -3.44 10.71 13.25
N GLY A 154 -3.03 10.21 12.09
CA GLY A 154 -3.86 9.46 11.14
C GLY A 154 -4.45 10.32 10.01
N GLU A 155 -4.05 11.59 9.89
CA GLU A 155 -4.44 12.44 8.77
C GLU A 155 -3.55 12.18 7.55
N LEU A 156 -4.12 12.38 6.36
CA LEU A 156 -3.39 12.27 5.10
C LEU A 156 -2.99 13.66 4.61
N ASP A 157 -1.71 13.81 4.28
CA ASP A 157 -1.21 15.00 3.61
C ASP A 157 -0.78 14.67 2.19
N ASP A 158 -1.38 15.32 1.19
CA ASP A 158 -0.93 15.22 -0.21
C ASP A 158 0.43 15.92 -0.36
N ILE A 159 1.42 15.16 -0.81
CA ILE A 159 2.79 15.60 -1.07
C ILE A 159 3.13 15.54 -2.56
N GLY A 160 2.13 15.43 -3.44
CA GLY A 160 2.31 15.44 -4.88
C GLY A 160 2.88 16.76 -5.40
N PHE A 161 4.12 16.76 -5.88
CA PHE A 161 4.68 17.89 -6.64
C PHE A 161 4.27 17.81 -8.10
N ARG A 162 3.62 18.86 -8.61
CA ARG A 162 3.10 18.93 -9.99
C ARG A 162 3.84 19.96 -10.85
N GLY A 163 5.06 20.33 -10.44
CA GLY A 163 5.87 21.39 -11.04
C GLY A 163 5.82 22.71 -10.28
N GLY A 164 6.74 23.63 -10.63
CA GLY A 164 6.83 24.97 -10.05
C GLY A 164 7.99 25.14 -9.06
N ASP A 165 7.76 25.91 -8.00
CA ASP A 165 8.78 26.29 -7.02
C ASP A 165 9.24 25.08 -6.18
N VAL A 166 10.40 24.53 -6.55
CA VAL A 166 11.04 23.39 -5.90
C VAL A 166 11.41 23.70 -4.45
N ASP A 167 11.90 24.90 -4.15
CA ASP A 167 12.33 25.25 -2.79
C ASP A 167 11.13 25.30 -1.83
N ARG A 168 10.01 25.87 -2.30
CA ARG A 168 8.75 25.84 -1.56
C ARG A 168 8.26 24.40 -1.33
N TYR A 169 8.35 23.54 -2.34
CA TYR A 169 7.99 22.13 -2.21
C TYR A 169 8.87 21.41 -1.17
N LEU A 170 10.19 21.60 -1.23
CA LEU A 170 11.12 21.01 -0.26
C LEU A 170 10.87 21.53 1.15
N GLN A 171 10.54 22.81 1.32
CA GLN A 171 10.15 23.37 2.62
C GLN A 171 8.87 22.74 3.16
N MET A 172 7.85 22.57 2.31
CA MET A 172 6.63 21.87 2.67
C MET A 172 6.96 20.43 3.11
N LEU A 173 7.70 19.66 2.31
CA LEU A 173 8.08 18.29 2.65
C LEU A 173 8.78 18.17 4.01
N ARG A 174 9.69 19.10 4.34
CA ARG A 174 10.35 19.10 5.66
C ARG A 174 9.38 19.26 6.83
N GLY A 175 8.29 20.01 6.63
CA GLY A 175 7.24 20.18 7.63
C GLY A 175 6.24 19.02 7.67
N THR A 176 6.02 18.36 6.53
CA THR A 176 5.05 17.26 6.40
C THR A 176 5.66 15.93 6.83
N LEU A 177 6.92 15.63 6.50
CA LEU A 177 7.53 14.35 6.86
C LEU A 177 7.46 14.13 8.39
N PRO A 178 7.07 12.93 8.86
CA PRO A 178 6.85 12.63 10.27
C PRO A 178 8.04 12.81 11.22
N GLY A 179 9.22 13.20 10.71
CA GLY A 179 10.40 13.51 11.49
C GLY A 179 10.98 12.28 12.19
N THR A 180 11.06 11.17 11.45
CA THR A 180 11.66 9.91 11.91
C THR A 180 13.18 9.95 11.76
N GLY A 181 13.87 8.88 12.16
CA GLY A 181 15.34 8.81 12.11
C GLY A 181 15.94 8.97 10.70
N PHE A 182 15.17 8.71 9.64
CA PHE A 182 15.67 8.78 8.25
C PHE A 182 15.27 10.07 7.52
N SER A 183 14.44 10.95 8.10
CA SER A 183 13.94 12.16 7.42
C SER A 183 15.07 13.05 6.90
N SER A 184 16.15 13.20 7.66
CA SER A 184 17.30 14.04 7.25
C SER A 184 18.01 13.48 6.02
N LEU A 185 18.30 12.17 6.03
CA LEU A 185 18.91 11.46 4.91
C LEU A 185 18.00 11.49 3.68
N LEU A 186 16.71 11.20 3.87
CA LEU A 186 15.72 11.21 2.80
C LEU A 186 15.59 12.59 2.18
N MET A 187 15.52 13.66 3.00
CA MET A 187 15.44 15.03 2.49
C MET A 187 16.69 15.46 1.75
N ASP A 188 17.89 15.06 2.18
CA ASP A 188 19.13 15.31 1.45
C ASP A 188 19.10 14.63 0.08
N GLN A 189 18.65 13.38 0.00
CA GLN A 189 18.47 12.68 -1.29
C GLN A 189 17.44 13.40 -2.18
N ILE A 190 16.27 13.71 -1.66
CA ILE A 190 15.21 14.38 -2.42
C ILE A 190 15.69 15.74 -2.93
N SER A 191 16.39 16.51 -2.09
CA SER A 191 16.88 17.85 -2.44
C SER A 191 17.94 17.81 -3.53
N ARG A 192 18.81 16.77 -3.55
CA ARG A 192 19.83 16.59 -4.60
C ARG A 192 19.24 16.22 -5.96
N GLU A 193 18.15 15.48 -5.95
CA GLU A 193 17.49 14.97 -7.15
C GLU A 193 16.38 15.90 -7.65
N ALA A 194 16.10 16.98 -6.93
CA ALA A 194 14.99 17.90 -7.23
C ALA A 194 15.11 18.56 -8.61
N ASP A 195 13.95 18.75 -9.25
CA ASP A 195 13.84 19.38 -10.57
C ASP A 195 12.47 20.08 -10.68
N GLU A 196 12.38 21.13 -11.50
CA GLU A 196 11.13 21.86 -11.73
C GLU A 196 10.14 21.02 -12.55
N ASP A 197 10.66 20.13 -13.41
CA ASP A 197 9.85 19.15 -14.13
C ASP A 197 9.57 17.94 -13.21
N PRO A 198 8.30 17.68 -12.84
CA PRO A 198 7.95 16.59 -11.93
C PRO A 198 8.28 15.20 -12.49
N ASP A 199 8.28 15.01 -13.80
CA ASP A 199 8.60 13.72 -14.43
C ASP A 199 10.11 13.46 -14.38
N ILE A 200 10.93 14.48 -14.62
CA ILE A 200 12.40 14.40 -14.47
C ILE A 200 12.75 14.16 -12.99
N PHE A 201 12.10 14.88 -12.08
CA PHE A 201 12.30 14.72 -10.65
C PHE A 201 11.95 13.30 -10.20
N LYS A 202 10.78 12.77 -10.57
CA LYS A 202 10.39 11.36 -10.31
C LYS A 202 11.45 10.40 -10.84
N ALA A 203 11.87 10.58 -12.09
CA ALA A 203 12.82 9.68 -12.74
C ALA A 203 14.15 9.63 -12.01
N ARG A 204 14.67 10.79 -11.57
CA ARG A 204 15.89 10.88 -10.76
C ARG A 204 15.75 10.12 -9.44
N LEU A 205 14.65 10.33 -8.71
CA LEU A 205 14.36 9.64 -7.46
C LEU A 205 14.31 8.11 -7.66
N LEU A 206 13.54 7.63 -8.64
CA LEU A 206 13.43 6.20 -8.92
C LEU A 206 14.76 5.58 -9.34
N MET A 207 15.54 6.25 -10.20
CA MET A 207 16.86 5.75 -10.58
C MET A 207 17.81 5.67 -9.38
N ARG A 208 17.78 6.69 -8.52
CA ARG A 208 18.60 6.75 -7.31
C ARG A 208 18.29 5.63 -6.33
N TRP A 209 17.02 5.33 -6.11
CA TRP A 209 16.61 4.34 -5.10
C TRP A 209 16.68 2.89 -5.57
N PHE A 210 16.45 2.62 -6.86
CA PHE A 210 16.48 1.25 -7.36
C PHE A 210 17.87 0.82 -7.85
N ASP A 211 18.75 1.77 -8.20
CA ASP A 211 20.17 1.59 -8.57
C ASP A 211 20.51 0.40 -9.50
N ASP A 212 19.55 -0.12 -10.27
CA ASP A 212 19.70 -1.35 -11.04
C ASP A 212 20.26 -1.05 -12.45
N GLU A 213 21.29 -1.79 -12.86
CA GLU A 213 21.96 -1.65 -14.17
C GLU A 213 21.03 -1.92 -15.36
N ALA A 214 19.93 -2.63 -15.13
CA ALA A 214 18.94 -2.96 -16.14
C ALA A 214 17.75 -2.00 -16.15
N VAL A 215 17.82 -0.83 -15.52
CA VAL A 215 16.77 0.20 -15.59
C VAL A 215 17.12 1.26 -16.62
N THR A 216 16.12 1.81 -17.31
CA THR A 216 16.24 3.04 -18.08
C THR A 216 14.93 3.82 -18.02
N TRP A 217 14.95 5.04 -18.55
CA TRP A 217 13.81 5.92 -18.63
C TRP A 217 13.44 6.22 -20.09
N LEU A 218 12.15 6.28 -20.35
CA LEU A 218 11.59 6.81 -21.57
C LEU A 218 10.90 8.12 -21.24
N ALA A 219 11.13 9.16 -22.06
CA ALA A 219 10.53 10.47 -21.83
C ALA A 219 8.99 10.42 -21.87
N PRO A 220 8.32 11.33 -21.15
CA PRO A 220 6.86 11.47 -21.23
C PRO A 220 6.41 11.73 -22.66
N THR A 221 5.23 11.22 -23.00
CA THR A 221 4.59 11.51 -24.29
C THR A 221 3.64 12.69 -24.08
N GLU A 222 3.67 13.67 -24.98
CA GLU A 222 2.90 14.92 -24.80
C GLU A 222 1.44 14.78 -25.26
N GLU A 223 1.15 13.88 -26.19
CA GLU A 223 -0.16 13.74 -26.81
C GLU A 223 -0.65 12.28 -26.85
N GLY A 224 -1.97 12.10 -26.78
CA GLY A 224 -2.63 10.80 -26.91
C GLY A 224 -2.70 9.98 -25.62
N ASN A 225 -3.59 8.97 -25.61
CA ASN A 225 -3.74 8.07 -24.47
C ASN A 225 -2.62 7.02 -24.40
N PHE A 226 -2.53 6.34 -23.26
CA PHE A 226 -1.55 5.29 -23.02
C PHE A 226 -1.48 4.24 -24.13
N GLU A 227 -2.61 3.67 -24.56
CA GLU A 227 -2.63 2.58 -25.55
C GLU A 227 -2.12 3.02 -26.93
N THR A 228 -2.46 4.24 -27.34
CA THR A 228 -2.00 4.80 -28.62
C THR A 228 -0.49 5.01 -28.58
N ASN A 229 0.00 5.62 -27.51
CA ASN A 229 1.43 5.84 -27.32
C ASN A 229 2.22 4.54 -27.21
N LEU A 230 1.65 3.53 -26.53
CA LEU A 230 2.28 2.22 -26.39
C LEU A 230 2.48 1.57 -27.77
N ARG A 231 1.48 1.65 -28.66
CA ARG A 231 1.60 1.13 -30.04
C ARG A 231 2.62 1.90 -30.87
N VAL A 232 2.69 3.22 -30.72
CA VAL A 232 3.69 4.06 -31.41
C VAL A 232 5.09 3.62 -31.00
N TRP A 233 5.35 3.51 -29.70
CA TRP A 233 6.66 3.11 -29.20
C TRP A 233 6.98 1.64 -29.44
N PHE A 234 5.99 0.74 -29.42
CA PHE A 234 6.19 -0.68 -29.73
C PHE A 234 6.74 -0.90 -31.16
N ARG A 235 6.44 0.01 -32.10
CA ARG A 235 7.02 -0.03 -33.46
C ARG A 235 8.47 0.42 -33.53
N ARG A 236 8.93 1.16 -32.51
CA ARG A 236 10.24 1.81 -32.46
C ARG A 236 11.22 1.06 -31.55
N ILE A 237 10.73 0.50 -30.45
CA ILE A 237 11.50 -0.16 -29.41
C ILE A 237 11.02 -1.62 -29.27
N PRO A 238 11.93 -2.60 -29.17
CA PRO A 238 11.56 -4.02 -28.99
C PRO A 238 11.01 -4.30 -27.58
N MET A 239 9.73 -4.00 -27.35
CA MET A 239 9.08 -4.22 -26.05
C MET A 239 8.54 -5.65 -25.94
N VAL A 240 9.09 -6.47 -25.04
CA VAL A 240 8.60 -7.84 -24.83
C VAL A 240 7.39 -7.87 -23.89
N ALA A 241 7.34 -6.96 -22.93
CA ALA A 241 6.31 -6.94 -21.90
C ALA A 241 5.91 -5.52 -21.50
N CYS A 242 4.70 -5.37 -20.96
CA CYS A 242 4.24 -4.16 -20.29
C CYS A 242 3.58 -4.54 -18.96
N VAL A 243 4.05 -3.95 -17.85
CA VAL A 243 3.52 -4.20 -16.51
C VAL A 243 2.28 -3.34 -16.28
N GLY A 244 1.19 -3.95 -15.84
CA GLY A 244 -0.03 -3.23 -15.53
C GLY A 244 -1.20 -4.16 -15.21
N THR A 245 -2.38 -3.80 -15.69
CA THR A 245 -3.62 -4.53 -15.40
C THR A 245 -4.01 -5.53 -16.50
N GLY A 246 -3.09 -6.00 -17.34
CA GLY A 246 -3.40 -7.05 -18.34
C GLY A 246 -3.13 -8.48 -17.84
N SER A 247 -3.70 -9.49 -18.49
CA SER A 247 -3.42 -10.92 -18.21
C SER A 247 -2.44 -11.50 -19.25
N PRO A 248 -1.32 -12.13 -18.84
CA PRO A 248 -0.33 -12.69 -19.77
C PRO A 248 -0.81 -13.95 -20.48
N THR A 249 -1.95 -14.52 -20.07
CA THR A 249 -2.46 -15.81 -20.58
C THR A 249 -3.43 -15.67 -21.76
N GLY A 250 -3.79 -14.46 -22.17
CA GLY A 250 -4.78 -14.18 -23.22
C GLY A 250 -4.29 -14.37 -24.67
N GLY A 251 -3.11 -14.95 -24.86
CA GLY A 251 -2.39 -14.96 -26.14
C GLY A 251 -1.49 -13.73 -26.31
N ILE A 252 -0.71 -13.70 -27.39
CA ILE A 252 0.18 -12.58 -27.71
C ILE A 252 -0.62 -11.53 -28.49
N PRO A 253 -0.78 -10.30 -27.97
CA PRO A 253 -1.54 -9.28 -28.67
C PRO A 253 -0.81 -8.87 -29.98
N PRO A 254 -1.55 -8.66 -31.08
CA PRO A 254 -0.94 -8.21 -32.33
C PRO A 254 -0.52 -6.75 -32.23
N GLY A 255 0.79 -6.49 -32.34
CA GLY A 255 1.31 -5.11 -32.41
C GLY A 255 1.43 -4.39 -31.06
N GLU A 256 1.37 -5.14 -29.95
CA GLU A 256 1.52 -4.64 -28.58
C GLU A 256 2.40 -5.62 -27.76
N PRO A 257 3.04 -5.17 -26.67
CA PRO A 257 3.81 -6.05 -25.81
C PRO A 257 2.91 -7.01 -25.01
N VAL A 258 3.48 -8.12 -24.53
CA VAL A 258 2.71 -9.07 -23.70
C VAL A 258 2.40 -8.42 -22.35
N PRO A 259 1.13 -8.33 -21.94
CA PRO A 259 0.80 -7.75 -20.64
C PRO A 259 1.31 -8.63 -19.50
N PHE A 260 1.89 -8.02 -18.47
CA PHE A 260 2.27 -8.68 -17.23
C PHE A 260 1.52 -8.02 -16.06
N PRO A 261 0.94 -8.81 -15.13
CA PRO A 261 0.19 -8.22 -14.03
C PRO A 261 1.14 -7.52 -13.06
N GLY A 262 0.80 -6.31 -12.64
CA GLY A 262 1.44 -5.67 -11.50
C GLY A 262 1.19 -6.46 -10.21
N VAL A 263 2.07 -6.30 -9.24
CA VAL A 263 1.84 -6.79 -7.88
C VAL A 263 0.88 -5.84 -7.17
N SER A 264 -0.05 -6.41 -6.41
CA SER A 264 -0.88 -5.63 -5.50
C SER A 264 -0.58 -6.03 -4.06
N ALA A 265 -0.29 -5.04 -3.23
CA ALA A 265 0.04 -5.26 -1.84
C ALA A 265 -0.44 -4.11 -0.94
N THR A 266 -0.79 -4.45 0.29
CA THR A 266 -1.00 -3.52 1.41
C THR A 266 0.09 -3.78 2.44
N ILE A 267 0.74 -2.71 2.86
CA ILE A 267 1.77 -2.69 3.89
C ILE A 267 1.09 -2.54 5.24
N ILE A 268 1.38 -3.47 6.15
CA ILE A 268 0.84 -3.51 7.51
C ILE A 268 1.98 -3.17 8.46
N GLU A 269 1.98 -1.93 8.95
CA GLU A 269 2.91 -1.48 9.98
C GLU A 269 2.59 -2.14 11.34
N GLY A 270 3.58 -2.30 12.21
CA GLY A 270 3.42 -2.98 13.50
C GLY A 270 2.30 -2.40 14.39
N LYS A 271 2.08 -1.08 14.36
CA LYS A 271 0.94 -0.45 15.07
C LYS A 271 -0.43 -0.89 14.52
N VAL A 272 -0.52 -1.11 13.21
CA VAL A 272 -1.75 -1.52 12.51
C VAL A 272 -1.98 -3.02 12.77
N GLU A 273 -0.92 -3.83 12.75
CA GLU A 273 -0.96 -5.24 13.19
C GLU A 273 -1.47 -5.35 14.63
N GLY A 274 -0.94 -4.55 15.56
CA GLY A 274 -1.41 -4.53 16.94
C GLY A 274 -2.89 -4.16 17.10
N TRP A 275 -3.44 -3.29 16.24
CA TRP A 275 -4.88 -3.02 16.20
C TRP A 275 -5.67 -4.18 15.61
N LEU A 276 -5.21 -4.78 14.52
CA LEU A 276 -5.86 -5.96 13.92
C LEU A 276 -5.96 -7.10 14.95
N ASP A 277 -4.88 -7.37 15.67
CA ASP A 277 -4.84 -8.39 16.72
C ASP A 277 -5.75 -8.03 17.89
N LYS A 278 -5.71 -6.77 18.37
CA LYS A 278 -6.57 -6.28 19.45
C LYS A 278 -8.05 -6.51 19.14
N PHE A 279 -8.47 -6.29 17.89
CA PHE A 279 -9.87 -6.39 17.46
C PHE A 279 -10.24 -7.76 16.86
N GLY A 280 -9.29 -8.71 16.82
CA GLY A 280 -9.48 -10.02 16.20
C GLY A 280 -9.87 -9.93 14.72
N LEU A 281 -9.36 -8.92 14.01
CA LEU A 281 -9.69 -8.65 12.61
C LEU A 281 -8.60 -9.18 11.69
N GLN A 282 -9.02 -9.69 10.54
CA GLN A 282 -8.13 -10.06 9.47
C GLN A 282 -8.06 -8.90 8.44
N PRO A 283 -6.88 -8.58 7.88
CA PRO A 283 -6.76 -7.53 6.86
C PRO A 283 -7.73 -7.73 5.68
N GLU A 284 -7.97 -8.98 5.31
CA GLU A 284 -8.91 -9.39 4.27
C GLU A 284 -10.31 -8.84 4.51
N GLU A 285 -10.82 -8.97 5.74
CA GLU A 285 -12.17 -8.55 6.12
C GLU A 285 -12.31 -7.02 6.08
N VAL A 286 -11.26 -6.31 6.50
CA VAL A 286 -11.20 -4.84 6.48
C VAL A 286 -11.17 -4.33 5.05
N LEU A 287 -10.24 -4.85 4.24
CA LEU A 287 -10.08 -4.44 2.86
C LEU A 287 -11.36 -4.77 2.05
N ALA A 288 -12.04 -5.89 2.34
CA ALA A 288 -13.29 -6.27 1.68
C ALA A 288 -14.49 -5.41 2.07
N GLY A 289 -14.35 -4.57 3.10
CA GLY A 289 -15.45 -3.77 3.65
C GLY A 289 -16.49 -4.62 4.39
N GLU A 290 -16.12 -5.83 4.81
CA GLU A 290 -16.97 -6.74 5.58
C GLU A 290 -17.10 -6.31 7.04
N VAL A 291 -16.16 -5.49 7.52
CA VAL A 291 -16.10 -4.98 8.89
C VAL A 291 -16.57 -3.53 8.94
N ARG A 292 -17.49 -3.23 9.85
CA ARG A 292 -17.87 -1.85 10.20
C ARG A 292 -17.19 -1.44 11.52
N PRO A 293 -16.48 -0.30 11.58
CA PRO A 293 -15.80 0.17 12.78
C PRO A 293 -16.70 0.24 14.02
N GLU A 294 -17.96 0.64 13.85
CA GLU A 294 -18.92 0.83 14.95
C GLU A 294 -19.30 -0.48 15.63
N THR A 295 -19.32 -1.59 14.88
CA THR A 295 -19.61 -2.92 15.43
C THR A 295 -18.35 -3.58 15.97
N ALA A 296 -17.22 -3.40 15.29
CA ALA A 296 -15.94 -3.94 15.74
C ALA A 296 -15.48 -3.33 17.08
N SER A 297 -15.75 -2.05 17.33
CA SER A 297 -15.34 -1.35 18.57
C SER A 297 -15.96 -1.92 19.84
N ARG A 298 -17.10 -2.62 19.71
CA ARG A 298 -17.86 -3.19 20.83
C ARG A 298 -17.58 -4.68 21.07
N ARG A 299 -16.89 -5.39 20.16
CA ARG A 299 -16.70 -6.86 20.24
C ARG A 299 -16.02 -7.34 21.53
N HIS A 300 -15.18 -6.52 22.15
CA HIS A 300 -14.41 -6.87 23.35
C HIS A 300 -15.01 -6.35 24.65
N LEU A 301 -16.15 -5.67 24.59
CA LEU A 301 -16.81 -5.15 25.78
C LEU A 301 -17.89 -6.12 26.23
N PRO A 302 -18.06 -6.33 27.55
CA PRO A 302 -19.21 -7.06 28.07
C PRO A 302 -20.51 -6.41 27.57
N GLU A 303 -21.44 -7.23 27.07
CA GLU A 303 -22.68 -6.73 26.45
C GLU A 303 -23.51 -5.84 27.40
N ASP A 304 -23.40 -6.06 28.72
CA ASP A 304 -24.09 -5.26 29.73
C ASP A 304 -23.27 -5.14 31.04
N VAL A 305 -22.28 -4.24 31.04
CA VAL A 305 -21.51 -3.89 32.24
C VAL A 305 -22.43 -3.48 33.41
N PRO A 306 -23.49 -2.66 33.23
CA PRO A 306 -24.48 -2.41 34.27
C PRO A 306 -25.12 -3.67 34.85
N ALA A 307 -25.51 -4.65 34.02
CA ALA A 307 -26.09 -5.91 34.51
C ALA A 307 -25.12 -6.71 35.37
N VAL A 308 -23.83 -6.76 35.01
CA VAL A 308 -22.81 -7.44 35.83
C VAL A 308 -22.70 -6.81 37.21
N VAL A 309 -22.70 -5.47 37.29
CA VAL A 309 -22.64 -4.76 38.58
C VAL A 309 -23.93 -4.95 39.38
N ASN A 310 -25.09 -4.94 38.72
CA ASN A 310 -26.38 -5.18 39.38
C ASN A 310 -26.49 -6.61 39.93
N ALA A 311 -26.05 -7.62 39.17
CA ALA A 311 -26.02 -9.01 39.64
C ALA A 311 -25.12 -9.16 40.89
N ALA A 312 -23.96 -8.50 40.91
CA ALA A 312 -23.08 -8.47 42.08
C ALA A 312 -23.74 -7.76 43.27
N LYS A 313 -24.43 -6.64 43.03
CA LYS A 313 -25.19 -5.88 44.05
C LYS A 313 -26.24 -6.77 44.72
N GLU A 314 -27.05 -7.46 43.93
CA GLU A 314 -28.11 -8.36 44.42
C GLU A 314 -27.54 -9.49 45.29
N GLN A 315 -26.42 -10.09 44.88
CA GLN A 315 -25.75 -11.15 45.65
C GLN A 315 -25.26 -10.65 47.03
N VAL A 316 -24.65 -9.47 47.07
CA VAL A 316 -24.15 -8.87 48.33
C VAL A 316 -25.30 -8.47 49.25
N LEU A 317 -26.32 -7.79 48.73
CA LEU A 317 -27.50 -7.42 49.53
C LEU A 317 -28.19 -8.66 50.10
N GLY A 318 -28.35 -9.71 49.29
CA GLY A 318 -28.91 -10.98 49.76
C GLY A 318 -28.06 -11.66 50.84
N ALA A 319 -26.73 -11.54 50.79
CA ALA A 319 -25.84 -12.08 51.83
C ALA A 319 -25.97 -11.31 53.15
N VAL A 320 -26.12 -9.99 53.10
CA VAL A 320 -26.31 -9.15 54.30
C VAL A 320 -27.66 -9.43 54.97
N LEU A 321 -28.73 -9.61 54.19
CA LEU A 321 -30.04 -9.98 54.73
C LEU A 321 -30.03 -11.38 55.38
N ARG A 322 -29.30 -12.35 54.82
CA ARG A 322 -29.13 -13.66 55.47
C ARG A 322 -28.33 -13.58 56.77
N LEU A 323 -27.34 -12.67 56.82
CA LEU A 323 -26.57 -12.41 58.05
C LEU A 323 -27.46 -11.81 59.14
N GLU A 324 -28.36 -10.87 58.79
CA GLU A 324 -29.35 -10.31 59.70
C GLU A 324 -30.20 -11.41 60.35
N MET A 325 -30.80 -12.29 59.54
CA MET A 325 -31.58 -13.41 60.04
C MET A 325 -30.80 -14.32 61.00
N GLY A 326 -29.55 -14.66 60.66
CA GLY A 326 -28.71 -15.50 61.52
C GLY A 326 -28.30 -14.82 62.84
N LEU A 327 -28.18 -13.49 62.86
CA LEU A 327 -27.90 -12.73 64.09
C LEU A 327 -29.14 -12.64 64.98
N GLU A 328 -30.33 -12.51 64.39
CA GLU A 328 -31.61 -12.53 65.11
C GLU A 328 -31.85 -13.86 65.83
N GLU A 329 -31.49 -14.98 65.20
CA GLU A 329 -31.55 -16.32 65.81
C GLU A 329 -30.67 -16.44 67.07
N LEU A 330 -29.60 -15.64 67.18
CA LEU A 330 -28.73 -15.57 68.35
C LEU A 330 -29.21 -14.58 69.42
N GLY A 331 -30.37 -13.95 69.23
CA GLY A 331 -30.95 -12.96 70.14
C GLY A 331 -30.38 -11.55 69.99
N PHE A 332 -29.55 -11.29 68.98
CA PHE A 332 -29.08 -9.95 68.64
C PHE A 332 -30.10 -9.24 67.73
N LYS A 333 -30.32 -7.94 67.89
CA LYS A 333 -31.27 -7.16 67.07
C LYS A 333 -30.54 -6.08 66.26
N PRO A 334 -29.92 -6.43 65.12
CA PRO A 334 -29.03 -5.55 64.36
C PRO A 334 -29.75 -4.61 63.38
N GLU A 335 -31.07 -4.43 63.46
CA GLU A 335 -31.89 -3.78 62.42
C GLU A 335 -31.31 -2.43 61.94
N SER A 336 -30.84 -1.59 62.87
CA SER A 336 -30.36 -0.25 62.55
C SER A 336 -29.01 -0.28 61.83
N GLU A 337 -28.14 -1.20 62.23
CA GLU A 337 -26.80 -1.44 61.72
C GLU A 337 -26.88 -2.08 60.33
N VAL A 338 -27.73 -3.09 60.16
CA VAL A 338 -27.98 -3.75 58.87
C VAL A 338 -28.58 -2.78 57.89
N LYS A 339 -29.61 -2.00 58.27
CA LYS A 339 -30.21 -1.00 57.39
C LYS A 339 -29.19 0.04 56.91
N LYS A 340 -28.35 0.55 57.81
CA LYS A 340 -27.23 1.45 57.44
C LYS A 340 -26.25 0.77 56.49
N ALA A 341 -25.89 -0.49 56.75
CA ALA A 341 -24.99 -1.26 55.89
C ALA A 341 -25.59 -1.45 54.49
N LEU A 342 -26.86 -1.86 54.38
CA LEU A 342 -27.59 -2.00 53.11
C LEU A 342 -27.62 -0.69 52.33
N THR A 343 -27.96 0.44 52.97
CA THR A 343 -27.95 1.76 52.31
C THR A 343 -26.56 2.15 51.80
N ASN A 344 -25.52 1.92 52.60
CA ASN A 344 -24.15 2.24 52.19
C ASN A 344 -23.67 1.34 51.04
N ILE A 345 -24.02 0.06 51.06
CA ILE A 345 -23.74 -0.90 49.99
C ILE A 345 -24.46 -0.48 48.71
N ASP A 346 -25.74 -0.15 48.81
CA ASP A 346 -26.58 0.30 47.69
C ASP A 346 -25.97 1.52 46.99
N ILE A 347 -25.65 2.57 47.76
CA ILE A 347 -24.98 3.78 47.26
C ILE A 347 -23.60 3.45 46.65
N GLY A 348 -22.85 2.54 47.27
CA GLY A 348 -21.55 2.10 46.79
C GLY A 348 -21.63 1.43 45.42
N PHE A 349 -22.56 0.49 45.26
CA PHE A 349 -22.81 -0.18 43.98
C PHE A 349 -23.34 0.76 42.91
N ASP A 350 -24.18 1.73 43.27
CA ASP A 350 -24.66 2.74 42.31
C ASP A 350 -23.52 3.61 41.78
N LYS A 351 -22.60 4.04 42.65
CA LYS A 351 -21.37 4.75 42.24
C LYS A 351 -20.48 3.89 41.35
N LEU A 352 -20.31 2.61 41.71
CA LEU A 352 -19.52 1.66 40.93
C LEU A 352 -20.13 1.45 39.54
N ARG A 353 -21.46 1.30 39.45
CA ARG A 353 -22.20 1.15 38.19
C ARG A 353 -22.02 2.37 37.29
N GLN A 354 -22.17 3.58 37.82
CA GLN A 354 -21.95 4.81 37.06
C GLN A 354 -20.51 4.89 36.54
N ARG A 355 -19.52 4.59 37.39
CA ARG A 355 -18.11 4.60 36.99
C ARG A 355 -17.82 3.54 35.93
N ALA A 356 -18.29 2.31 36.12
CA ALA A 356 -18.10 1.21 35.18
C ALA A 356 -18.73 1.49 33.81
N GLY A 357 -19.94 2.05 33.78
CA GLY A 357 -20.58 2.52 32.54
C GLY A 357 -19.80 3.64 31.86
N GLY A 358 -19.28 4.60 32.64
CA GLY A 358 -18.42 5.67 32.13
C GLY A 358 -17.12 5.16 31.51
N GLU A 359 -16.41 4.26 32.18
CA GLU A 359 -15.18 3.65 31.62
C GLU A 359 -15.48 2.77 30.39
N ALA A 360 -16.58 2.01 30.40
CA ALA A 360 -16.99 1.24 29.23
C ALA A 360 -17.26 2.15 28.02
N SER A 361 -17.94 3.28 28.21
CA SER A 361 -18.18 4.26 27.14
C SER A 361 -16.88 4.87 26.62
N ARG A 362 -15.93 5.20 27.51
CA ARG A 362 -14.61 5.73 27.10
C ARG A 362 -13.79 4.71 26.32
N GLU A 363 -13.89 3.43 26.69
CA GLU A 363 -13.24 2.35 25.96
C GLU A 363 -13.87 2.17 24.56
N VAL A 364 -15.20 2.25 24.42
CA VAL A 364 -15.86 2.27 23.10
C VAL A 364 -15.31 3.39 22.23
N ASP A 365 -15.24 4.61 22.77
CA ASP A 365 -14.77 5.78 22.02
C ASP A 365 -13.29 5.65 21.62
N THR A 366 -12.47 5.09 22.50
CA THR A 366 -11.06 4.82 22.23
C THR A 366 -10.91 3.76 21.15
N ASN A 367 -11.68 2.67 21.24
CA ASN A 367 -11.70 1.61 20.24
C ASN A 367 -12.18 2.12 18.88
N ALA A 368 -13.23 2.94 18.85
CA ALA A 368 -13.73 3.55 17.63
C ALA A 368 -12.68 4.44 16.96
N LYS A 369 -11.94 5.24 17.73
CA LYS A 369 -10.83 6.06 17.21
C LYS A 369 -9.68 5.21 16.67
N GLN A 370 -9.29 4.14 17.37
CA GLN A 370 -8.25 3.22 16.92
C GLN A 370 -8.64 2.51 15.63
N LEU A 371 -9.88 2.01 15.54
CA LEU A 371 -10.41 1.41 14.33
C LEU A 371 -10.49 2.42 13.17
N ALA A 372 -10.97 3.63 13.40
CA ALA A 372 -10.99 4.67 12.37
C ALA A 372 -9.59 4.93 11.80
N LYS A 373 -8.58 5.01 12.67
CA LYS A 373 -7.17 5.13 12.23
C LYS A 373 -6.72 3.90 11.47
N MET A 374 -6.95 2.69 11.98
CA MET A 374 -6.61 1.43 11.31
C MET A 374 -7.18 1.37 9.89
N PHE A 375 -8.45 1.75 9.72
CA PHE A 375 -9.09 1.84 8.41
C PHE A 375 -8.42 2.90 7.54
N GLN A 376 -8.06 4.07 8.08
CA GLN A 376 -7.35 5.09 7.32
C GLN A 376 -5.95 4.64 6.87
N TYR A 377 -5.25 3.80 7.65
CA TYR A 377 -3.97 3.21 7.26
C TYR A 377 -4.11 2.14 6.15
N LEU A 378 -5.15 1.30 6.20
CA LEU A 378 -5.35 0.20 5.24
C LEU A 378 -6.12 0.64 3.98
N LEU A 379 -7.03 1.59 4.16
CA LEU A 379 -7.93 2.13 3.14
C LEU A 379 -8.00 3.67 3.24
N PRO A 380 -6.88 4.39 2.99
CA PRO A 380 -6.84 5.84 3.01
C PRO A 380 -7.92 6.43 2.10
N ASP A 381 -8.82 7.24 2.66
CA ASP A 381 -9.99 7.80 1.97
C ASP A 381 -10.86 6.76 1.25
N GLY A 382 -10.91 5.54 1.80
CA GLY A 382 -11.68 4.41 1.25
C GLY A 382 -11.05 3.76 0.01
N ARG A 383 -9.80 4.09 -0.33
CA ARG A 383 -9.07 3.58 -1.50
C ARG A 383 -7.97 2.60 -1.09
N PRO A 384 -7.48 1.74 -2.01
CA PRO A 384 -6.36 0.87 -1.70
C PRO A 384 -5.16 1.70 -1.27
N GLN A 385 -4.51 1.29 -0.19
CA GLN A 385 -3.32 1.96 0.34
C GLN A 385 -2.27 2.23 -0.76
N GLN A 386 -2.02 1.26 -1.64
CA GLN A 386 -1.03 1.39 -2.70
C GLN A 386 -1.31 2.52 -3.72
N GLU A 387 -2.57 2.92 -3.90
CA GLU A 387 -2.99 3.94 -4.88
C GLU A 387 -2.96 5.36 -4.30
N VAL A 388 -2.71 5.50 -2.99
CA VAL A 388 -2.72 6.80 -2.29
C VAL A 388 -1.37 7.06 -1.63
N MET A 389 -0.81 6.05 -0.97
CA MET A 389 0.40 6.22 -0.16
C MET A 389 1.64 6.37 -1.04
N SER A 390 2.44 7.39 -0.74
CA SER A 390 3.75 7.63 -1.33
C SER A 390 4.79 6.65 -0.80
N LEU A 391 5.77 6.30 -1.63
CA LEU A 391 6.99 5.63 -1.20
C LEU A 391 7.72 6.43 -0.11
N LEU A 392 7.65 7.76 -0.17
CA LEU A 392 8.32 8.64 0.79
C LEU A 392 7.88 8.39 2.24
N HIS A 393 6.61 8.02 2.45
CA HIS A 393 6.12 7.63 3.77
C HIS A 393 6.95 6.47 4.35
N TYR A 394 7.12 5.41 3.57
CA TYR A 394 7.82 4.21 4.04
C TYR A 394 9.33 4.42 4.14
N LEU A 395 9.94 5.16 3.21
CA LEU A 395 11.36 5.47 3.29
C LEU A 395 11.69 6.37 4.49
N ASP A 396 10.77 7.24 4.90
CA ASP A 396 10.92 8.03 6.12
C ASP A 396 10.95 7.10 7.34
N PHE A 397 9.91 6.28 7.53
CA PHE A 397 9.83 5.40 8.71
C PHE A 397 10.88 4.28 8.74
N TYR A 398 11.18 3.68 7.60
CA TYR A 398 11.90 2.41 7.51
C TYR A 398 13.25 2.49 6.80
N GLY A 399 13.60 3.65 6.25
CA GLY A 399 14.88 3.86 5.59
C GLY A 399 15.00 3.15 4.23
N PRO A 400 16.21 3.18 3.64
CA PRO A 400 16.45 2.66 2.28
C PRO A 400 16.25 1.14 2.16
N ASP A 401 16.54 0.38 3.23
CA ASP A 401 16.43 -1.08 3.26
C ASP A 401 14.99 -1.57 3.05
N PHE A 402 14.00 -0.68 3.21
CA PHE A 402 12.60 -0.98 2.93
C PHE A 402 12.36 -1.54 1.53
N LEU A 403 13.03 -1.01 0.51
CA LEU A 403 12.83 -1.45 -0.88
C LEU A 403 13.38 -2.84 -1.14
N ASP A 404 14.57 -3.14 -0.61
CA ASP A 404 15.18 -4.46 -0.71
C ASP A 404 14.35 -5.49 0.07
N GLY A 405 13.92 -5.14 1.28
CA GLY A 405 13.01 -5.95 2.07
C GLY A 405 11.71 -6.24 1.34
N LEU A 406 11.09 -5.23 0.73
CA LEU A 406 9.88 -5.39 -0.06
C LEU A 406 10.11 -6.31 -1.28
N ARG A 407 11.23 -6.14 -1.98
CA ARG A 407 11.60 -6.98 -3.13
C ARG A 407 11.74 -8.45 -2.74
N ASP A 408 12.36 -8.73 -1.60
CA ASP A 408 12.65 -10.10 -1.17
C ASP A 408 11.40 -10.86 -0.74
N VAL A 409 10.41 -10.16 -0.21
CA VAL A 409 9.21 -10.79 0.34
C VAL A 409 8.06 -10.90 -0.66
N LEU A 410 7.96 -9.97 -1.62
CA LEU A 410 6.89 -9.99 -2.61
C LEU A 410 6.94 -11.21 -3.54
N GLN A 411 5.76 -11.77 -3.82
CA GLN A 411 5.61 -12.85 -4.78
C GLN A 411 5.10 -12.34 -6.11
N PHE A 412 6.01 -12.04 -7.03
CA PHE A 412 5.72 -11.46 -8.34
C PHE A 412 5.00 -12.40 -9.31
N ASP A 413 4.97 -13.71 -9.02
CA ASP A 413 4.20 -14.69 -9.78
C ASP A 413 2.78 -14.90 -9.22
N ASP A 414 2.40 -14.25 -8.12
CA ASP A 414 1.09 -14.36 -7.50
C ASP A 414 0.28 -13.08 -7.74
N VAL A 415 -0.83 -13.21 -8.47
CA VAL A 415 -1.68 -12.06 -8.82
C VAL A 415 -2.71 -11.73 -7.74
N ARG A 416 -2.75 -12.49 -6.64
CA ARG A 416 -3.57 -12.16 -5.47
C ARG A 416 -2.97 -10.95 -4.76
N HIS A 417 -3.83 -10.18 -4.13
CA HIS A 417 -3.41 -9.13 -3.22
C HIS A 417 -2.63 -9.72 -2.03
N GLN A 418 -1.53 -9.07 -1.65
CA GLN A 418 -0.61 -9.52 -0.62
C GLN A 418 -0.62 -8.55 0.56
N ALA A 419 -0.70 -9.05 1.79
CA ALA A 419 -0.42 -8.24 2.96
C ALA A 419 1.05 -8.42 3.35
N VAL A 420 1.80 -7.32 3.40
CA VAL A 420 3.21 -7.32 3.78
C VAL A 420 3.32 -6.71 5.17
N TYR A 421 3.65 -7.53 6.15
CA TYR A 421 3.81 -7.13 7.54
C TYR A 421 5.24 -6.64 7.78
N LEU A 422 5.32 -5.46 8.39
CA LEU A 422 6.58 -4.85 8.81
C LEU A 422 6.79 -5.15 10.29
N ALA A 423 7.72 -6.04 10.61
CA ALA A 423 8.07 -6.31 12.00
C ALA A 423 9.15 -5.31 12.46
N GLU A 424 8.85 -4.61 13.56
CA GLU A 424 9.88 -3.96 14.36
C GLU A 424 10.49 -5.06 15.25
N GLU A 425 11.81 -5.30 15.10
CA GLU A 425 12.57 -6.15 16.03
C GLU A 425 12.95 -5.40 17.29
#